data_AF-A0A1Z4R4T7-F1
#
_entry.id   AF-A0A1Z4R4T7-F1
#
_cell.length_a   1.000
_cell.length_b   1.000
_cell.length_c   1.000
_cell.angle_alpha   90.00
_cell.angle_beta   90.00
_cell.angle_gamma   90.00
#
_symmetry.space_group_name_H-M   'P 1'
#
loop_
_entity.id
_entity.type
_entity.pdbx_description
1 polymer ?
#
loop_
_entity_poly.entity_id
_entity_poly.type
_entity_poly.pdbx_seq_one_letter_code
_entity_poly.pdbx_strand_id
1 'polypeptide(L)'
;MRGYSQNQLVADSGVVGGVEVRIPLTSNVETLQLLPFFDIGTVWNNRDRNPDPQTLASLGLGLKWQPFNGLILRADYGVPLIGISDGGSSLQNNGFNFLVRYQPF
;
A
#
# COMPACT_ATOMS: atom_id res chain seq x y z
N MET A 1 -0.97 2.63 -5.15
CA MET A 1 0.04 1.94 -4.31
C MET A 1 -0.30 2.23 -2.86
N ARG A 2 -0.06 1.27 -1.94
CA ARG A 2 -0.26 1.53 -0.52
C ARG A 2 0.75 2.58 -0.05
N GLY A 3 0.39 3.42 0.92
CA GLY A 3 1.27 4.51 1.36
C GLY A 3 1.20 5.81 0.55
N TYR A 4 0.55 5.80 -0.62
CA TYR A 4 0.32 6.97 -1.47
C TYR A 4 -1.18 7.31 -1.50
N SER A 5 -1.51 8.60 -1.56
CA SER A 5 -2.84 9.14 -1.85
C SER A 5 -3.41 8.60 -3.17
N GLN A 6 -4.73 8.58 -3.29
CA GLN A 6 -5.38 8.20 -4.54
C GLN A 6 -5.01 9.18 -5.67
N ASN A 7 -4.80 8.66 -6.88
CA ASN A 7 -4.45 9.42 -8.10
C ASN A 7 -3.17 10.27 -8.00
N GLN A 8 -2.20 9.84 -7.19
CA GLN A 8 -0.98 10.62 -6.97
C GLN A 8 -0.04 10.68 -8.18
N LEU A 9 -0.17 9.72 -9.10
CA LEU A 9 0.41 9.79 -10.43
C LEU A 9 -0.62 9.30 -11.44
N VAL A 10 -0.86 10.11 -12.47
CA VAL A 10 -1.75 9.80 -13.58
C VAL A 10 -0.94 9.97 -14.87
N ALA A 11 -0.89 8.92 -15.67
CA ALA A 11 -0.21 8.91 -16.96
C ALA A 11 -0.91 7.92 -17.90
N ASP A 12 -0.57 7.97 -19.19
CA ASP A 12 -1.14 7.10 -20.22
C ASP A 12 -0.78 5.62 -20.03
N SER A 13 0.36 5.33 -19.42
CA SER A 13 0.89 3.98 -19.26
C SER A 13 1.67 3.85 -17.97
N GLY A 14 1.78 2.63 -17.46
CA GLY A 14 2.55 2.37 -16.26
C GLY A 14 2.69 0.90 -15.93
N VAL A 15 3.63 0.62 -15.05
CA VAL A 15 3.89 -0.71 -14.48
C VAL A 15 3.98 -0.57 -12.97
N VAL A 16 3.35 -1.52 -12.27
CA VAL A 16 3.38 -1.62 -10.81
C VAL A 16 3.84 -3.03 -10.44
N GLY A 17 4.70 -3.10 -9.43
CA GLY A 17 5.15 -4.33 -8.81
C GLY A 17 5.13 -4.18 -7.30
N GLY A 18 5.03 -5.30 -6.60
CA GLY A 18 5.09 -5.30 -5.15
C GLY A 18 5.44 -6.68 -4.61
N VAL A 19 6.08 -6.69 -3.45
CA VAL A 19 6.38 -7.88 -2.69
C VAL A 19 5.78 -7.75 -1.29
N GLU A 20 5.17 -8.81 -0.80
CA GLU A 20 4.59 -8.89 0.54
C GLU A 20 5.03 -10.21 1.18
N VAL A 21 5.60 -10.12 2.39
CA VAL A 21 5.97 -11.31 3.17
C VAL A 21 4.91 -11.54 4.23
N ARG A 22 4.51 -12.80 4.44
CA ARG A 22 3.49 -13.16 5.43
C ARG A 22 4.10 -13.90 6.59
N ILE A 23 4.11 -13.26 7.76
CA ILE A 23 4.72 -13.78 8.97
C ILE A 23 3.62 -14.10 9.97
N PRO A 24 3.30 -15.38 10.23
CA PRO A 24 2.35 -15.75 11.27
C PRO A 24 2.94 -15.43 12.65
N LEU A 25 2.17 -14.71 13.48
CA LEU A 25 2.56 -14.37 14.86
C LEU A 25 1.98 -15.34 15.89
N THR A 26 1.02 -16.17 15.48
CA THR A 26 0.33 -17.16 16.32
C THR A 26 0.50 -18.56 15.77
N SER A 27 0.38 -19.57 16.64
CA SER A 27 0.42 -20.99 16.25
C SER A 27 -0.64 -21.36 15.21
N ASN A 28 -1.78 -20.66 15.24
CA ASN A 28 -2.72 -20.66 14.13
C ASN A 28 -2.27 -19.61 13.11
N VAL A 29 -1.72 -20.09 11.99
CA VAL A 29 -1.21 -19.28 10.87
C VAL A 29 -2.23 -18.32 10.28
N GLU A 30 -3.53 -18.57 10.44
CA GLU A 30 -4.59 -17.73 9.88
C GLU A 30 -5.04 -16.62 10.83
N THR A 31 -4.80 -16.78 12.14
CA THR A 31 -5.34 -15.86 13.15
C THR A 31 -4.64 -14.52 13.13
N LEU A 32 -3.32 -14.45 13.26
CA LEU A 32 -2.60 -13.17 13.31
C LEU A 32 -1.35 -13.22 12.43
N GLN A 33 -1.28 -12.32 11.47
CA GLN A 33 -0.21 -12.25 10.49
C GLN A 33 0.34 -10.83 10.41
N LEU A 34 1.66 -10.71 10.47
CA LEU A 34 2.37 -9.50 10.09
C LEU A 34 2.71 -9.57 8.59
N LEU A 35 2.46 -8.47 7.89
CA LEU A 35 2.53 -8.37 6.44
C LEU A 35 3.45 -7.19 6.04
N PRO A 36 4.78 -7.26 6.26
CA PRO A 36 5.66 -6.27 5.68
C PRO A 36 5.57 -6.31 4.15
N PHE A 37 5.44 -5.15 3.54
CA PHE A 37 5.29 -5.02 2.10
C PHE A 37 6.15 -3.91 1.53
N PHE A 38 6.54 -4.07 0.28
CA PHE A 38 7.21 -3.07 -0.53
C PHE A 38 6.51 -3.00 -1.88
N ASP A 39 6.03 -1.82 -2.25
CA ASP A 39 5.38 -1.58 -3.53
C ASP A 39 6.23 -0.57 -4.33
N ILE A 40 6.35 -0.76 -5.64
CA ILE A 40 7.02 0.16 -6.56
C ILE A 40 6.25 0.25 -7.86
N GLY A 41 6.28 1.39 -8.51
CA GLY A 41 5.86 1.45 -9.89
C GLY A 41 6.25 2.74 -10.57
N THR A 42 6.24 2.66 -11.88
CA THR A 42 6.66 3.75 -12.76
C THR A 42 5.59 3.94 -13.82
N VAL A 43 5.34 5.19 -14.14
CA VAL A 43 4.32 5.60 -15.11
C VAL A 43 4.98 6.44 -16.19
N TRP A 44 4.44 6.49 -17.40
CA TRP A 44 4.98 7.33 -18.47
C TRP A 44 3.87 7.79 -19.41
N ASN A 45 4.09 8.92 -20.06
CA ASN A 45 3.21 9.42 -21.10
C ASN A 45 3.81 9.09 -22.47
N ASN A 46 2.96 8.74 -23.43
CA ASN A 46 3.45 8.36 -24.76
C ASN A 46 3.61 9.56 -25.70
N ARG A 47 2.93 10.67 -25.42
CA ARG A 47 2.92 11.88 -26.27
C ARG A 47 3.19 13.18 -25.52
N ASP A 48 2.97 13.20 -24.21
CA ASP A 48 3.17 14.36 -23.35
C ASP A 48 4.43 14.24 -22.47
N ARG A 49 4.80 15.33 -21.79
CA ARG A 49 5.90 15.32 -20.82
C ARG A 49 5.61 14.28 -19.74
N ASN A 50 6.61 13.46 -19.41
CA ASN A 50 6.49 12.50 -18.33
C ASN A 50 6.21 13.21 -17.00
N PRO A 51 5.37 12.62 -16.13
CA PRO A 51 5.19 13.13 -14.80
C PRO A 51 6.52 13.07 -14.03
N ASP A 52 6.79 14.09 -13.24
CA ASP A 52 7.94 14.17 -12.36
C ASP A 52 7.44 14.23 -10.90
N PRO A 53 7.66 13.20 -10.08
CA PRO A 53 8.47 12.02 -10.33
C PRO A 53 7.75 10.95 -11.16
N GLN A 54 8.53 10.27 -12.00
CA GLN A 54 8.02 9.21 -12.87
C GLN A 54 7.84 7.86 -12.14
N THR A 55 8.45 7.73 -10.95
CA THR A 55 8.49 6.49 -10.17
C THR A 55 8.07 6.77 -8.74
N LEU A 56 7.23 5.89 -8.19
CA LEU A 56 6.84 5.86 -6.79
C LEU A 56 7.29 4.54 -6.18
N ALA A 57 7.72 4.59 -4.93
CA ALA A 57 8.02 3.40 -4.16
C ALA A 57 7.58 3.62 -2.72
N SER A 58 6.95 2.62 -2.11
CA SER A 58 6.53 2.65 -0.72
C SER A 58 6.96 1.38 -0.01
N LEU A 59 7.22 1.54 1.28
CA LEU A 59 7.46 0.46 2.20
C LEU A 59 6.44 0.56 3.31
N GLY A 60 5.92 -0.56 3.76
CA GLY A 60 4.95 -0.54 4.83
C GLY A 60 4.84 -1.83 5.58
N LEU A 61 3.99 -1.78 6.58
CA LEU A 61 3.68 -2.88 7.46
C LEU A 61 2.18 -3.04 7.55
N GLY A 62 1.73 -4.23 7.17
CA GLY A 62 0.36 -4.67 7.37
C GLY A 62 0.25 -5.56 8.60
N LEU A 63 -0.91 -5.52 9.24
CA LEU A 63 -1.35 -6.47 10.24
C LEU A 63 -2.69 -7.03 9.78
N LYS A 64 -2.77 -8.36 9.65
CA LYS A 64 -4.01 -9.06 9.37
C LYS A 64 -4.38 -9.90 10.59
N TRP A 65 -5.59 -9.71 11.08
CA TRP A 65 -6.14 -10.44 12.21
C TRP A 65 -7.49 -11.05 11.84
N GLN A 66 -7.62 -12.36 12.03
CA GLN A 66 -8.83 -13.14 11.84
C GLN A 66 -9.16 -13.86 13.15
N PRO A 67 -9.84 -13.19 14.09
CA PRO A 67 -10.16 -13.77 15.40
C PRO A 67 -11.13 -14.96 15.31
N PHE A 68 -11.99 -14.99 14.30
CA PHE A 68 -12.91 -16.09 14.03
C PHE A 68 -13.19 -16.19 12.53
N ASN A 69 -13.64 -17.37 12.10
CA ASN A 69 -13.96 -17.62 10.70
C ASN A 69 -15.00 -16.60 10.21
N GLY A 70 -14.69 -15.97 9.08
CA GLY A 70 -15.55 -14.96 8.47
C GLY A 70 -15.23 -13.51 8.84
N LEU A 71 -14.57 -13.21 9.96
CA LEU A 71 -14.15 -11.83 10.29
C LEU A 71 -12.67 -11.63 10.00
N ILE A 72 -12.36 -10.76 9.04
CA ILE A 72 -11.01 -10.37 8.69
C ILE A 72 -10.84 -8.87 8.95
N LEU A 73 -9.90 -8.57 9.84
CA LEU A 73 -9.43 -7.22 10.12
C LEU A 73 -8.05 -7.08 9.47
N ARG A 74 -7.85 -6.03 8.69
CA ARG A 74 -6.57 -5.70 8.10
C ARG A 74 -6.29 -4.22 8.33
N ALA A 75 -5.10 -3.91 8.81
CA ALA A 75 -4.60 -2.55 8.92
C ALA A 75 -3.23 -2.51 8.23
N ASP A 76 -3.05 -1.64 7.25
CA ASP A 76 -1.79 -1.43 6.55
C ASP A 76 -1.33 0.00 6.78
N TYR A 77 -0.07 0.16 7.17
CA TYR A 77 0.59 1.45 7.26
C TYR A 77 1.73 1.50 6.26
N GLY A 78 1.59 2.32 5.22
CA GLY A 78 2.62 2.53 4.21
C GLY A 78 3.29 3.88 4.36
N VAL A 79 4.60 3.93 4.16
CA VAL A 79 5.40 5.15 4.11
C VAL A 79 5.93 5.32 2.68
N PRO A 80 5.70 6.47 2.04
CA PRO A 80 6.28 6.76 0.73
C PRO A 80 7.79 6.93 0.86
N LEU A 81 8.56 6.16 0.10
CA LEU A 81 10.03 6.21 0.08
C LEU A 81 10.55 7.25 -0.91
N ILE A 82 9.83 7.47 -2.01
CA ILE A 82 10.14 8.51 -2.98
C ILE A 82 9.24 9.70 -2.64
N GLY A 83 9.85 10.75 -2.10
CA GLY A 83 9.21 12.03 -1.85
C GLY A 83 9.00 12.78 -3.16
N ILE A 84 7.77 13.14 -3.44
CA ILE A 84 7.44 14.10 -4.49
C ILE A 84 7.86 15.47 -3.95
N SER A 85 8.71 16.19 -4.69
CA SER A 85 9.12 17.57 -4.36
C SER A 85 7.96 18.55 -4.57
N ASP A 86 6.84 18.35 -3.89
CA ASP A 86 5.80 19.37 -3.75
C ASP A 86 5.83 19.86 -2.30
N GLY A 87 6.24 21.13 -2.14
CA GLY A 87 6.38 21.83 -0.87
C GLY A 87 5.05 22.06 -0.16
N GLY A 88 4.47 21.01 0.41
CA GLY A 88 3.23 21.09 1.17
C GLY A 88 3.10 19.96 2.18
N SER A 89 3.51 20.22 3.42
CA SER A 89 3.24 19.36 4.57
C SER A 89 1.74 19.32 4.86
N SER A 90 1.00 18.41 4.23
CA SER A 90 -0.37 18.10 4.63
C SER A 90 -0.41 16.76 5.34
N LEU A 91 -1.03 16.74 6.51
CA LEU A 91 -1.30 15.54 7.33
C LEU A 91 -2.31 14.57 6.68
N GLN A 92 -2.64 14.79 5.40
CA GLN A 92 -3.41 13.89 4.54
C GLN A 92 -2.52 12.78 3.93
N ASN A 93 -1.24 12.75 4.31
CA ASN A 93 -0.15 11.96 3.76
C ASN A 93 0.28 10.79 4.67
N ASN A 94 -0.66 10.08 5.28
CA ASN A 94 -0.31 9.10 6.34
C ASN A 94 -0.43 7.63 5.94
N GLY A 95 -0.71 7.32 4.67
CA GLY A 95 -0.53 5.97 4.11
C GLY A 95 -1.26 4.83 4.83
N PHE A 96 -2.15 5.16 5.77
CA PHE A 96 -2.85 4.24 6.64
C PHE A 96 -4.13 3.79 5.95
N ASN A 97 -4.29 2.47 5.84
CA ASN A 97 -5.44 1.83 5.25
C ASN A 97 -5.97 0.82 6.26
N PHE A 98 -7.28 0.80 6.46
CA PHE A 98 -7.93 -0.22 7.26
C PHE A 98 -9.04 -0.87 6.44
N LEU A 99 -9.20 -2.17 6.62
CA LEU A 99 -10.22 -2.97 5.98
C LEU A 99 -10.81 -3.92 7.00
N VAL A 100 -12.14 -3.89 7.08
CA VAL A 100 -12.94 -4.82 7.87
C VAL A 100 -13.82 -5.57 6.89
N ARG A 101 -13.69 -6.89 6.86
CA ARG A 101 -14.54 -7.75 6.05
C ARG A 101 -15.17 -8.80 6.95
N TYR A 102 -16.49 -8.85 6.92
CA TYR A 102 -17.26 -9.89 7.58
C TYR A 102 -18.01 -10.71 6.53
N GLN A 103 -17.77 -12.02 6.52
CA GLN A 103 -18.42 -12.96 5.63
C GLN A 103 -18.98 -14.13 6.44
N PRO A 104 -20.29 -14.15 6.68
CA PRO A 104 -20.93 -15.19 7.50
C PRO A 104 -21.08 -16.55 6.80
N PHE A 105 -20.87 -16.63 5.48
CA PHE A 105 -20.95 -17.85 4.66
C PHE A 105 -20.25 -17.67 3.30
#